data_AF-A0A359KED0-F1
#
_entry.id   AF-A0A359KED0-F1
#
_cell.length_a   1.000
_cell.length_b   1.000
_cell.length_c   1.000
_cell.angle_alpha   90.00
_cell.angle_beta   90.00
_cell.angle_gamma   90.00
#
_symmetry.space_group_name_H-M   'P 1'
#
loop_
_entity.id
_entity.type
_entity.pdbx_description
1 polymer ?
#
loop_
_entity_poly.entity_id
_entity_poly.type
_entity_poly.pdbx_seq_one_letter_code
_entity_poly.pdbx_strand_id
1 'polypeptide(L)'
;MGRILKQEAAMPWTSLIVYVDDEADNPARLTEACALASAHGARLIGVSGCAPETPVADAYGAGILLGEVMAAQQARNETTLKSAEQRFRGAIEAAGVEGEWRGD
;
A
#
# COMPACT_ATOMS: atom_id res chain seq x y z
N MET A 1 30.00 -28.55 -31.83
CA MET A 1 30.29 -27.29 -31.13
C MET A 1 28.96 -26.67 -30.75
N GLY A 2 28.59 -26.75 -29.47
CA GLY A 2 27.25 -26.40 -28.99
C GLY A 2 27.05 -24.89 -28.81
N ARG A 3 25.81 -24.45 -28.99
CA ARG A 3 25.32 -23.19 -28.43
C ARG A 3 24.07 -23.53 -27.62
N ILE A 4 24.27 -23.85 -26.34
CA ILE A 4 23.18 -24.00 -25.37
C ILE A 4 22.73 -22.57 -25.06
N LEU A 5 21.62 -22.15 -25.66
CA LEU A 5 20.91 -20.97 -25.19
C LEU A 5 20.43 -21.33 -23.79
N LYS A 6 21.00 -20.70 -22.75
CA LYS A 6 20.39 -20.70 -21.42
C LYS A 6 18.98 -20.13 -21.62
N GLN A 7 17.96 -20.97 -21.53
CA GLN A 7 16.62 -20.47 -21.25
C GLN A 7 16.73 -19.79 -19.89
N GLU A 8 16.59 -18.46 -19.86
CA GLU A 8 16.22 -17.76 -18.64
C GLU A 8 14.90 -18.40 -18.20
N ALA A 9 14.94 -19.19 -17.12
CA ALA A 9 13.74 -19.73 -16.54
C ALA A 9 12.81 -18.53 -16.26
N ALA A 10 11.62 -18.53 -16.84
CA ALA A 10 10.60 -17.52 -16.53
C ALA A 10 10.47 -17.49 -15.01
N MET A 11 10.86 -16.38 -14.37
CA MET A 11 10.67 -16.21 -12.93
C MET A 11 9.18 -15.92 -12.74
N PRO A 12 8.36 -16.88 -12.26
CA PRO A 12 7.00 -16.55 -11.89
C PRO A 12 7.09 -15.51 -10.78
N TRP A 13 6.39 -14.39 -10.94
CA TRP A 13 6.26 -13.42 -9.88
C TRP A 13 5.43 -14.08 -8.79
N THR A 14 6.04 -14.49 -7.68
CA THR A 14 5.30 -15.15 -6.60
C THR A 14 4.41 -14.14 -5.86
N SER A 15 4.86 -12.88 -5.78
CA SER A 15 4.17 -11.80 -5.07
C SER A 15 4.39 -10.45 -5.76
N LEU A 16 3.37 -9.60 -5.74
CA LEU A 16 3.41 -8.19 -6.15
C LEU A 16 3.10 -7.30 -4.94
N ILE A 17 3.71 -6.12 -4.87
CA ILE A 17 3.43 -5.12 -3.83
C ILE A 17 2.76 -3.92 -4.50
N VAL A 18 1.69 -3.40 -3.89
CA VAL A 18 1.00 -2.18 -4.35
C VAL A 18 0.85 -1.20 -3.21
N TYR A 19 1.24 0.06 -3.46
CA TYR A 19 1.02 1.14 -2.52
C TYR A 19 -0.41 1.68 -2.62
N VAL A 20 -1.07 1.76 -1.48
CA VAL A 20 -2.48 2.12 -1.33
C VAL A 20 -2.60 3.41 -0.52
N ASP A 21 -3.14 4.43 -1.17
CA ASP A 21 -3.33 5.79 -0.66
C ASP A 21 -4.74 6.28 -1.04
N ASP A 22 -5.02 7.56 -0.79
CA ASP A 22 -6.26 8.23 -1.18
C ASP A 22 -6.11 9.08 -2.45
N GLU A 23 -5.02 8.90 -3.20
CA GLU A 23 -4.79 9.62 -4.44
C GLU A 23 -5.78 9.18 -5.52
N ALA A 24 -6.09 10.10 -6.43
CA ALA A 24 -7.12 9.89 -7.46
C ALA A 24 -6.78 8.78 -8.46
N ASP A 25 -5.49 8.45 -8.62
CA ASP A 25 -4.99 7.39 -9.49
C ASP A 25 -4.95 6.02 -8.78
N ASN A 26 -5.11 5.97 -7.45
CA ASN A 26 -5.06 4.73 -6.68
C ASN A 26 -6.01 3.63 -7.20
N PRO A 27 -7.27 3.94 -7.58
CA PRO A 27 -8.17 2.92 -8.12
C PRO A 27 -7.65 2.27 -9.42
N ALA A 28 -7.01 3.07 -10.29
CA ALA A 28 -6.40 2.55 -11.51
C ALA A 28 -5.17 1.69 -11.17
N ARG A 29 -4.35 2.13 -10.24
CA ARG A 29 -3.18 1.39 -9.73
C ARG A 29 -3.57 0.03 -9.14
N LEU A 30 -4.63 -0.03 -8.33
CA LEU A 30 -5.17 -1.27 -7.77
C LEU A 30 -5.71 -2.20 -8.86
N THR A 31 -6.43 -1.64 -9.85
CA THR A 31 -6.98 -2.42 -10.97
C THR A 31 -5.87 -3.10 -11.77
N GLU A 32 -4.84 -2.35 -12.16
CA GLU A 32 -3.69 -2.87 -12.90
C GLU A 32 -2.89 -3.88 -12.06
N ALA A 33 -2.69 -3.61 -10.77
CA ALA A 33 -1.99 -4.52 -9.87
C ALA A 33 -2.72 -5.87 -9.74
N CYS A 34 -4.06 -5.85 -9.63
CA CYS A 34 -4.88 -7.07 -9.66
C CYS A 34 -4.75 -7.80 -11.01
N ALA A 35 -4.84 -7.08 -12.13
CA ALA A 35 -4.72 -7.68 -13.47
C ALA A 35 -3.35 -8.38 -13.66
N LEU A 36 -2.27 -7.74 -13.22
CA LEU A 36 -0.93 -8.33 -13.22
C LEU A 36 -0.84 -9.56 -12.31
N ALA A 37 -1.40 -9.48 -11.10
CA ALA A 37 -1.41 -10.59 -10.16
C ALA A 37 -2.14 -11.81 -10.75
N SER A 38 -3.32 -11.61 -11.34
CA SER A 38 -4.07 -12.66 -12.03
C SER A 38 -3.32 -13.24 -13.23
N ALA A 39 -2.71 -12.40 -14.07
CA ALA A 39 -1.99 -12.84 -15.27
C ALA A 39 -0.76 -13.69 -14.94
N HIS A 40 -0.13 -13.44 -13.79
CA HIS A 40 1.09 -14.13 -13.36
C HIS A 40 0.85 -15.21 -12.29
N GLY A 41 -0.38 -15.38 -11.80
CA GLY A 41 -0.67 -16.25 -10.66
C GLY A 41 0.05 -15.80 -9.38
N ALA A 42 0.28 -14.50 -9.25
CA ALA A 42 0.95 -13.90 -8.10
C ALA A 42 -0.07 -13.53 -7.02
N ARG A 43 0.37 -13.53 -5.75
CA ARG A 43 -0.39 -12.87 -4.68
C ARG A 43 -0.13 -11.37 -4.66
N LEU A 44 -1.09 -10.58 -4.21
CA LEU A 44 -0.94 -9.13 -4.08
C LEU A 44 -0.77 -8.72 -2.62
N ILE A 45 0.21 -7.87 -2.33
CA ILE A 45 0.48 -7.34 -0.99
C ILE A 45 0.18 -5.84 -1.03
N GLY A 46 -0.88 -5.41 -0.35
CA GLY A 46 -1.20 -3.99 -0.19
C GLY A 46 -0.38 -3.39 0.94
N VAL A 47 0.26 -2.24 0.68
CA VAL A 47 1.00 -1.46 1.67
C VAL A 47 0.49 -0.04 1.73
N SER A 48 0.42 0.54 2.92
CA SER A 48 0.17 1.96 3.12
C SER A 48 1.03 2.42 4.28
N GLY A 49 1.49 3.67 4.24
CA GLY A 49 2.29 4.25 5.30
C GLY A 49 1.84 5.67 5.57
N CYS A 50 1.71 6.01 6.84
CA CYS A 50 1.53 7.40 7.26
C CYS A 50 2.78 7.87 7.99
N ALA A 51 3.65 8.61 7.29
CA ALA A 51 4.80 9.21 7.95
C ALA A 51 4.30 10.28 8.95
N PRO A 52 4.77 10.27 10.22
CA PRO A 52 4.39 11.31 11.17
C PRO A 52 4.95 12.65 10.68
N GLU A 53 4.06 13.57 10.29
CA GLU A 53 4.45 14.95 10.03
C GLU A 53 4.80 15.63 11.34
N THR A 54 6.07 16.05 11.48
CA THR A 54 6.50 16.85 12.64
C THR A 54 5.75 18.19 12.58
N PRO A 55 4.90 18.51 13.57
CA PRO A 55 4.17 19.76 13.54
C PRO A 55 5.16 20.93 13.62
N VAL A 56 5.05 21.86 12.67
CA VAL A 56 5.79 23.12 12.73
C VAL A 56 5.12 24.01 13.77
N ALA A 57 5.62 23.99 15.01
CA ALA A 57 5.16 24.84 16.09
C ALA A 57 6.35 25.60 16.71
N ASP A 58 6.16 26.87 17.03
CA ASP A 58 7.14 27.58 17.86
C ASP A 58 7.20 26.96 19.26
N ALA A 59 8.38 26.94 19.87
CA ALA A 59 8.62 26.27 21.15
C ALA A 59 7.78 26.84 22.32
N TYR A 60 7.16 28.01 22.15
CA TYR A 60 6.42 28.71 23.19
C TYR A 60 4.91 28.38 23.17
N GLY A 61 4.33 28.12 21.99
CA GLY A 61 2.96 27.63 21.82
C GLY A 61 2.84 26.10 21.79
N ALA A 62 3.92 25.39 21.46
CA ALA A 62 3.91 23.93 21.31
C ALA A 62 3.60 23.16 22.61
N GLY A 63 4.06 23.62 23.76
CA GLY A 63 4.00 22.83 25.00
C GLY A 63 2.59 22.46 25.48
N ILE A 64 1.59 23.30 25.22
CA ILE A 64 0.22 23.11 25.74
C ILE A 64 -0.63 22.23 24.81
N LEU A 65 -0.47 22.35 23.49
CA LEU A 65 -1.35 21.68 22.51
C LEU A 65 -0.68 20.54 21.74
N LEU A 66 0.63 20.31 21.89
CA LEU A 66 1.34 19.26 21.14
C LEU A 66 0.73 17.87 21.35
N GLY A 67 0.30 17.54 22.58
CA GLY A 67 -0.36 16.26 22.86
C GLY A 67 -1.68 16.08 22.11
N GLU A 68 -2.50 17.14 22.02
CA GLU A 68 -3.78 17.13 21.30
C GLU A 68 -3.58 17.07 19.78
N VAL A 69 -2.58 17.79 19.26
CA VAL A 69 -2.21 17.76 17.84
C VAL A 69 -1.73 16.37 17.44
N MET A 70 -0.88 15.74 18.25
CA MET A 70 -0.40 14.37 18.02
C MET A 70 -1.54 13.35 18.06
N ALA A 71 -2.45 13.46 19.04
CA ALA A 71 -3.61 12.59 19.13
C ALA A 71 -4.55 12.75 17.92
N ALA A 72 -4.77 13.97 17.45
CA ALA A 72 -5.57 14.25 16.27
C ALA A 72 -4.92 13.74 14.98
N GLN A 73 -3.59 13.85 14.85
CA GLN A 73 -2.84 13.26 13.73
C GLN A 73 -2.95 11.74 13.76
N GLN A 74 -2.72 11.10 14.91
CA GLN A 74 -2.83 9.65 15.06
C GLN A 74 -4.22 9.13 14.64
N ALA A 75 -5.29 9.78 15.10
CA ALA A 75 -6.66 9.40 14.74
C ALA A 75 -6.94 9.54 13.23
N ARG A 76 -6.37 10.56 12.58
CA ARG A 76 -6.46 10.74 11.12
C ARG A 76 -5.70 9.64 10.39
N ASN A 77 -4.48 9.35 10.82
CA ASN A 77 -3.62 8.31 10.24
C ASN A 77 -4.31 6.94 10.29
N GLU A 78 -4.89 6.58 11.44
CA GLU A 78 -5.66 5.35 11.60
C GLU A 78 -6.88 5.27 10.67
N THR A 79 -7.57 6.40 10.47
CA THR A 79 -8.72 6.47 9.56
C THR A 79 -8.29 6.29 8.11
N THR A 80 -7.17 6.90 7.72
CA THR A 80 -6.59 6.78 6.38
C THR A 80 -6.14 5.34 6.12
N LEU A 81 -5.41 4.72 7.04
CA LEU A 81 -4.97 3.33 6.93
C LEU A 81 -6.14 2.35 6.80
N LYS A 82 -7.19 2.51 7.63
CA LYS A 82 -8.41 1.68 7.54
C LYS A 82 -9.11 1.84 6.19
N SER A 83 -9.18 3.07 5.69
CA SER A 83 -9.80 3.35 4.40
C SER A 83 -8.98 2.76 3.24
N ALA A 84 -7.65 2.83 3.31
CA ALA A 84 -6.74 2.21 2.35
C ALA A 84 -6.89 0.68 2.37
N GLU A 85 -6.93 0.06 3.55
CA GLU A 85 -7.16 -1.38 3.69
C GLU A 85 -8.50 -1.81 3.07
N GLN A 86 -9.57 -1.05 3.30
CA GLN A 86 -10.89 -1.35 2.72
C GLN A 86 -10.87 -1.30 1.19
N ARG A 87 -10.21 -0.30 0.59
CA ARG A 87 -10.05 -0.21 -0.87
C ARG A 87 -9.28 -1.40 -1.42
N PHE A 88 -8.18 -1.76 -0.77
CA PHE A 88 -7.39 -2.93 -1.14
C PHE A 88 -8.21 -4.22 -1.09
N ARG A 89 -8.89 -4.47 0.04
CA ARG A 89 -9.75 -5.66 0.22
C ARG A 89 -10.86 -5.73 -0.83
N GLY A 90 -11.51 -4.61 -1.12
CA GLY A 90 -12.54 -4.55 -2.16
C GLY A 90 -11.99 -4.87 -3.55
N ALA A 91 -10.78 -4.38 -3.88
CA ALA A 91 -10.16 -4.64 -5.17
C ALA A 91 -9.75 -6.11 -5.37
N ILE A 92 -9.15 -6.73 -4.35
CA ILE A 92 -8.75 -8.15 -4.45
C ILE A 92 -9.95 -9.10 -4.45
N GLU A 93 -11.02 -8.77 -3.71
CA GLU A 93 -12.25 -9.56 -3.69
C GLU A 93 -12.96 -9.49 -5.05
N ALA A 94 -13.07 -8.29 -5.63
CA ALA A 94 -13.65 -8.11 -6.96
C ALA A 94 -12.85 -8.82 -8.07
N ALA A 95 -11.53 -8.91 -7.92
CA ALA A 95 -10.65 -9.55 -8.90
C ALA A 95 -10.41 -11.06 -8.65
N GLY A 96 -10.82 -11.59 -7.49
CA GLY A 96 -10.54 -12.97 -7.10
C GLY A 96 -9.04 -13.27 -6.91
N VAL A 97 -8.27 -12.29 -6.46
CA VAL A 97 -6.82 -12.39 -6.25
C VAL A 97 -6.51 -12.68 -4.79
N GLU A 98 -5.55 -13.57 -4.52
CA GLU A 98 -5.04 -13.76 -3.15
C GLU A 98 -4.32 -12.50 -2.66
N GLY A 99 -4.77 -11.95 -1.54
CA GLY A 99 -4.24 -10.69 -1.00
C GLY A 99 -3.72 -10.80 0.44
N GLU A 100 -2.68 -10.02 0.75
CA GLU A 100 -2.23 -9.73 2.12
C GLU A 100 -2.14 -8.21 2.32
N TRP A 101 -2.50 -7.74 3.50
CA TRP A 101 -2.39 -6.33 3.86
C TRP A 101 -1.24 -6.10 4.85
N ARG A 102 -0.45 -5.06 4.62
CA ARG A 102 0.65 -4.61 5.49
C ARG A 102 0.61 -3.08 5.61
N GLY A 103 -0.17 -2.58 6.55
CA GLY A 103 -0.16 -1.17 6.95
C GLY A 103 0.13 -1.05 8.45
N ASP A 104 0.98 -0.09 8.79
CA ASP A 104 1.29 0.37 10.16
C ASP A 104 1.17 1.89 10.21
#